data_AF-A0AAV3QX65-F1
#
_entry.id   AF-A0AAV3QX65-F1
#
_cell.length_a   1.000
_cell.length_b   1.000
_cell.length_c   1.000
_cell.angle_alpha   90.00
_cell.angle_beta   90.00
_cell.angle_gamma   90.00
#
_symmetry.space_group_name_H-M   'P 1'
#
loop_
_entity.id
_entity.type
_entity.pdbx_description
1 polymer ?
#
loop_
_entity_poly.entity_id
_entity_poly.type
_entity_poly.pdbx_seq_one_letter_code
_entity_poly.pdbx_strand_id
1 'polypeptide(L)'
;MGRYNAPIDKWMSLPELGHIIATAYNIVFVSYGIHVGYTFLPIIVDDDIESPTRTLIIGFIHQARHFIALRMCNENDYPLPDVPWYWAQERDSSTADLVAPYMTRFEESITLMNSRKKKDQHAHINVNDNDN
;
A
#
# COMPACT_ATOMS: atom_id res chain seq x y z
N MET A 1 -32.75 7.53 -13.14
CA MET A 1 -31.45 8.19 -12.92
C MET A 1 -30.37 7.21 -13.34
N GLY A 2 -29.78 7.37 -14.54
CA GLY A 2 -28.82 6.42 -15.08
C GLY A 2 -27.50 6.51 -14.33
N ARG A 3 -27.04 5.41 -13.73
CA ARG A 3 -25.71 5.32 -13.14
C ARG A 3 -24.71 5.21 -14.29
N TYR A 4 -23.98 6.29 -14.59
CA TYR A 4 -22.82 6.23 -15.47
C TYR A 4 -21.70 5.47 -14.74
N ASN A 5 -21.79 4.14 -14.75
CA ASN A 5 -20.69 3.31 -14.30
C ASN A 5 -19.63 3.34 -15.40
N ALA A 6 -18.39 3.69 -15.06
CA ALA A 6 -17.28 3.54 -15.98
C ALA A 6 -17.19 2.06 -16.44
N PRO A 7 -16.96 1.80 -17.74
CA PRO A 7 -16.69 0.45 -18.22
C PRO A 7 -15.50 -0.19 -17.49
N ILE A 8 -15.53 -1.50 -17.25
CA ILE A 8 -14.52 -2.21 -16.44
C ILE A 8 -13.11 -2.08 -17.05
N ASP A 9 -13.00 -2.03 -18.37
CA ASP A 9 -11.74 -1.82 -19.11
C ASP A 9 -11.17 -0.39 -18.94
N LYS A 10 -11.92 0.52 -18.33
CA LYS A 10 -11.51 1.87 -17.97
C LYS A 10 -11.27 2.05 -16.48
N TRP A 11 -11.43 1.00 -15.69
CA TRP A 11 -11.14 1.06 -14.26
C TRP A 11 -9.63 1.15 -14.05
N MET A 12 -9.25 1.87 -13.00
CA MET A 12 -7.87 1.91 -12.53
C MET A 12 -7.40 0.49 -12.19
N SER A 13 -6.17 0.18 -12.60
CA SER A 13 -5.43 -0.98 -12.13
C SER A 13 -4.34 -0.52 -11.16
N LEU A 14 -4.21 -1.26 -10.05
CA LEU A 14 -3.06 -1.20 -9.18
C LEU A 14 -2.26 -2.49 -9.34
N PRO A 15 -0.92 -2.39 -9.41
CA PRO A 15 -0.13 -1.24 -8.96
C PRO A 15 0.17 -0.14 -10.01
N GLU A 16 -0.26 -0.28 -11.26
CA GLU A 16 0.18 0.55 -12.39
C GLU A 16 -0.06 2.06 -12.20
N LEU A 17 -1.23 2.45 -11.65
CA LEU A 17 -1.54 3.87 -11.45
C LEU A 17 -1.07 4.44 -10.11
N GLY A 18 -0.56 3.61 -9.20
CA GLY A 18 -0.30 4.04 -7.83
C GLY A 18 0.72 5.18 -7.74
N HIS A 19 1.86 5.03 -8.42
CA HIS A 19 2.90 6.06 -8.46
C HIS A 19 2.51 7.29 -9.29
N ILE A 20 1.71 7.11 -10.35
CA ILE A 20 1.18 8.21 -11.16
C ILE A 20 0.28 9.10 -10.29
N ILE A 21 -0.58 8.51 -9.47
CA ILE A 21 -1.42 9.24 -8.52
C ILE A 21 -0.55 9.93 -7.46
N ALA A 22 0.43 9.22 -6.89
CA ALA A 22 1.33 9.78 -5.89
C ALA A 22 2.06 11.04 -6.41
N THR A 23 2.61 10.98 -7.62
CA THR A 23 3.25 12.12 -8.28
C THR A 23 2.27 13.23 -8.61
N ALA A 24 1.16 12.93 -9.30
CA ALA A 24 0.24 13.95 -9.78
C ALA A 24 -0.39 14.81 -8.67
N TYR A 25 -0.53 14.24 -7.48
CA TYR A 25 -1.12 14.93 -6.32
C TYR A 25 -0.12 15.28 -5.22
N ASN A 26 1.16 14.94 -5.41
CA ASN A 26 2.22 15.04 -4.41
C ASN A 26 1.77 14.50 -3.03
N ILE A 27 1.44 13.21 -3.01
CA ILE A 27 0.98 12.49 -1.80
C ILE A 27 1.70 11.15 -1.67
N VAL A 28 1.71 10.60 -0.45
CA VAL A 28 1.95 9.18 -0.25
C VAL A 28 0.64 8.44 -0.45
N PHE A 29 0.59 7.55 -1.45
CA PHE A 29 -0.62 6.80 -1.75
C PHE A 29 -0.45 5.35 -1.32
N VAL A 30 -1.34 4.85 -0.47
CA VAL A 30 -1.22 3.51 0.12
C VAL A 30 -2.44 2.69 -0.25
N SER A 31 -2.21 1.46 -0.67
CA SER A 31 -3.27 0.49 -0.94
C SER A 31 -3.10 -0.74 -0.05
N TYR A 32 -4.17 -1.15 0.62
CA TYR A 32 -4.26 -2.43 1.32
C TYR A 32 -5.25 -3.35 0.59
N GLY A 33 -4.85 -4.60 0.37
CA GLY A 33 -5.73 -5.67 -0.11
C GLY A 33 -5.62 -6.90 0.78
N ILE A 34 -6.50 -7.88 0.55
CA ILE A 34 -6.50 -9.15 1.29
C ILE A 34 -5.18 -9.91 1.12
N HIS A 35 -4.56 -9.82 -0.06
CA HIS A 35 -3.34 -10.58 -0.38
C HIS A 35 -2.08 -9.72 -0.41
N VAL A 36 -2.20 -8.46 -0.83
CA VAL A 36 -1.05 -7.59 -1.06
C VAL A 36 -1.42 -6.15 -0.71
N GLY A 37 -0.47 -5.40 -0.18
CA GLY A 37 -0.54 -3.95 -0.06
C GLY A 37 0.72 -3.30 -0.64
N TYR A 38 0.60 -2.03 -1.00
CA TYR A 38 1.69 -1.24 -1.57
C TYR A 38 1.67 0.19 -1.03
N THR A 39 2.85 0.76 -0.81
CA THR A 39 3.04 2.19 -0.64
C THR A 39 3.62 2.78 -1.92
N PHE A 40 2.91 3.73 -2.51
CA PHE A 40 3.31 4.42 -3.72
C PHE A 40 3.80 5.82 -3.36
N LEU A 41 5.05 6.07 -3.70
CA LEU A 41 5.70 7.37 -3.57
C LEU A 41 5.75 8.09 -4.93
N PRO A 42 5.82 9.43 -4.96
CA PRO A 42 6.12 10.16 -6.18
C PRO A 42 7.38 9.63 -6.87
N ILE A 43 7.35 9.56 -8.20
CA ILE A 43 8.51 9.23 -9.05
C ILE A 43 9.37 10.47 -9.29
N ILE A 44 8.75 11.63 -9.44
CA ILE A 44 9.36 12.95 -9.59
C ILE A 44 8.68 13.90 -8.59
N VAL A 45 9.48 14.80 -8.01
CA VAL A 45 9.01 15.97 -7.25
C VAL A 45 9.72 17.18 -7.83
N ASP A 46 8.98 18.24 -8.16
CA ASP A 46 9.57 19.48 -8.66
C ASP A 46 10.37 20.17 -7.54
N ASP A 47 11.49 20.80 -7.88
CA ASP A 47 12.38 21.46 -6.89
C ASP A 47 11.67 22.53 -6.05
N ASP A 48 10.61 23.13 -6.60
CA ASP A 48 9.79 24.16 -5.93
C ASP A 48 8.67 23.59 -5.05
N ILE A 49 8.49 22.26 -5.04
CA ILE A 49 7.42 21.57 -4.33
C ILE A 49 7.99 20.83 -3.12
N GLU A 50 7.43 21.10 -1.95
CA GLU A 50 7.78 20.38 -0.72
C GLU A 50 7.46 18.88 -0.83
N SER A 51 8.25 18.05 -0.14
CA SER A 51 7.99 16.62 -0.02
C SER A 51 6.55 16.32 0.43
N PRO A 52 5.94 15.22 -0.04
CA PRO A 52 4.56 14.88 0.28
C PRO A 52 4.36 14.69 1.79
N THR A 53 3.53 15.53 2.38
CA THR A 53 3.16 15.44 3.81
C THR A 53 1.86 14.68 4.05
N ARG A 54 1.03 14.54 3.01
CA ARG A 54 -0.29 13.90 3.09
C ARG A 54 -0.22 12.45 2.66
N THR A 55 -0.91 11.58 3.40
CA THR A 55 -1.09 10.18 3.04
C THR A 55 -2.55 9.90 2.69
N LEU A 56 -2.80 9.35 1.50
CA LEU A 56 -4.11 8.83 1.10
C LEU A 56 -4.07 7.31 1.16
N ILE A 57 -5.01 6.71 1.87
CA ILE A 57 -5.05 5.26 2.08
C ILE A 57 -6.35 4.72 1.51
N ILE A 58 -6.23 3.65 0.71
CA ILE A 58 -7.37 2.92 0.19
C ILE A 58 -7.30 1.44 0.52
N GLY A 59 -8.45 0.81 0.60
CA GLY A 59 -8.63 -0.62 0.74
C GLY A 59 -9.26 -1.21 -0.53
N PHE A 60 -8.72 -2.32 -1.02
CA PHE A 60 -9.30 -3.08 -2.12
C PHE A 60 -10.11 -4.28 -1.61
N ILE A 61 -11.42 -4.24 -1.86
CA ILE A 61 -12.35 -5.33 -1.54
C ILE A 61 -12.45 -6.25 -2.75
N HIS A 62 -11.69 -7.35 -2.72
CA HIS A 62 -11.54 -8.26 -3.85
C HIS A 62 -12.88 -8.82 -4.36
N GLN A 63 -13.78 -9.25 -3.46
CA GLN A 63 -15.08 -9.84 -3.83
C GLN A 63 -15.99 -8.87 -4.58
N ALA A 64 -15.91 -7.58 -4.25
CA ALA A 64 -16.71 -6.51 -4.86
C ALA A 64 -15.97 -5.76 -5.99
N ARG A 65 -14.68 -6.05 -6.20
CA ARG A 65 -13.78 -5.32 -7.10
C ARG A 65 -13.86 -3.80 -6.86
N HIS A 66 -13.89 -3.40 -5.59
CA HIS A 66 -14.17 -2.03 -5.19
C HIS A 66 -13.09 -1.46 -4.30
N PHE A 67 -12.80 -0.17 -4.46
CA PHE A 67 -11.88 0.56 -3.60
C PHE A 67 -12.65 1.44 -2.62
N ILE A 68 -12.22 1.42 -1.37
CA ILE A 68 -12.75 2.30 -0.31
C ILE A 68 -11.63 3.18 0.22
N ALA A 69 -11.93 4.42 0.59
CA ALA A 69 -10.99 5.24 1.35
C ALA A 69 -10.95 4.73 2.80
N LEU A 70 -9.74 4.60 3.34
CA LEU A 70 -9.52 4.19 4.73
C LEU A 70 -9.07 5.38 5.55
N ARG A 71 -9.65 5.53 6.74
CA ARG A 71 -9.17 6.44 7.77
C ARG A 71 -8.51 5.62 8.87
N MET A 72 -7.24 5.88 9.13
CA MET A 72 -6.49 5.18 10.19
C MET A 72 -6.83 5.80 11.54
N CYS A 73 -6.94 4.97 12.58
CA CYS A 73 -7.32 5.41 13.92
C CYS A 73 -6.26 6.34 14.54
N ASN A 74 -4.98 6.07 14.28
CA ASN A 74 -3.87 6.92 14.70
C ASN A 74 -3.17 7.47 13.46
N GLU A 75 -3.11 8.78 13.32
CA GLU A 75 -2.35 9.41 12.24
C GLU A 75 -0.86 9.18 12.50
N ASN A 76 -0.16 8.58 11.53
CA ASN A 76 1.28 8.25 11.55
C ASN A 76 1.74 7.06 12.41
N ASP A 77 0.83 6.35 13.08
CA ASP A 77 1.14 5.18 13.90
C ASP A 77 0.42 3.93 13.35
N TYR A 78 0.85 3.52 12.16
CA TYR A 78 0.37 2.31 11.51
C TYR A 78 1.43 1.72 10.57
N PRO A 79 1.49 0.38 10.46
CA PRO A 79 2.44 -0.29 9.59
C PRO A 79 2.11 -0.01 8.12
N LEU A 80 3.12 0.37 7.35
CA LEU A 80 2.97 0.62 5.92
C LEU A 80 3.40 -0.61 5.10
N PRO A 81 2.65 -1.02 4.07
CA PRO A 81 3.17 -1.96 3.10
C PRO A 81 4.41 -1.38 2.41
N ASP A 82 5.28 -2.24 1.92
CA ASP A 82 6.53 -1.80 1.28
C ASP A 82 6.26 -1.05 -0.03
N VAL A 83 7.27 -0.30 -0.48
CA VAL A 83 7.27 0.36 -1.79
C VAL A 83 7.57 -0.70 -2.86
N PRO A 84 6.85 -0.73 -4.00
CA PRO A 84 7.18 -1.65 -5.07
C PRO A 84 8.66 -1.53 -5.51
N TRP A 85 9.34 -2.67 -5.66
CA TRP A 85 10.79 -2.73 -5.92
C TRP A 85 11.24 -1.93 -7.16
N TYR A 86 10.39 -1.85 -8.18
CA TYR A 86 10.68 -1.14 -9.43
C TYR A 86 10.66 0.39 -9.26
N TRP A 87 10.04 0.93 -8.20
CA TRP A 87 10.05 2.38 -7.94
C TRP A 87 11.49 2.90 -7.79
N ALA A 88 12.35 2.15 -7.10
CA ALA A 88 13.75 2.53 -6.93
C ALA A 88 14.54 2.58 -8.25
N GLN A 89 14.06 1.90 -9.30
CA GLN A 89 14.70 1.87 -10.62
C GLN A 89 14.23 3.01 -11.52
N GLU A 90 12.95 3.39 -11.40
CA GLU A 90 12.29 4.33 -12.31
C GLU A 90 12.18 5.76 -11.76
N ARG A 91 12.47 5.95 -10.47
CA ARG A 91 12.38 7.27 -9.82
C ARG A 91 13.47 8.23 -10.28
N ASP A 92 13.14 9.52 -10.24
CA ASP A 92 14.11 10.59 -10.38
C ASP A 92 14.93 10.79 -9.10
N SER A 93 16.11 11.40 -9.24
CA SER A 93 16.97 11.74 -8.10
C SER A 93 16.31 12.67 -7.08
N SER A 94 15.39 13.54 -7.51
CA SER A 94 14.60 14.45 -6.65
C SER A 94 13.85 13.73 -5.53
N THR A 95 13.56 12.44 -5.70
CA THR A 95 12.75 11.66 -4.75
C THR A 95 13.56 10.74 -3.84
N ALA A 96 14.90 10.89 -3.81
CA ALA A 96 15.79 10.00 -3.08
C ALA A 96 15.49 9.90 -1.58
N ASP A 97 15.07 11.01 -0.98
CA ASP A 97 14.86 11.10 0.46
C ASP A 97 13.43 10.72 0.88
N LEU A 98 12.53 10.44 -0.07
CA LEU A 98 11.12 10.17 0.24
C LEU A 98 10.87 8.87 1.01
N VAL A 99 11.80 7.93 0.98
CA VAL A 99 11.66 6.64 1.70
C VAL A 99 12.02 6.78 3.17
N ALA A 100 13.04 7.58 3.50
CA ALA A 100 13.63 7.64 4.83
C ALA A 100 12.61 7.90 5.97
N PRO A 101 11.62 8.80 5.82
CA PRO A 101 10.63 9.06 6.88
C PRO A 101 9.68 7.89 7.18
N TYR A 102 9.62 6.88 6.31
CA TYR A 102 8.66 5.78 6.38
C TYR A 102 9.31 4.44 6.74
N MET A 103 10.64 4.36 6.82
CA MET A 103 11.39 3.10 7.00
C MET A 103 10.93 2.30 8.22
N THR A 104 10.77 2.95 9.38
CA THR A 104 10.29 2.26 10.60
C THR A 104 8.92 1.60 10.40
N ARG A 105 8.00 2.27 9.69
CA ARG A 105 6.67 1.73 9.40
C ARG A 105 6.70 0.56 8.40
N PHE A 106 7.65 0.54 7.48
CA PHE A 106 7.87 -0.60 6.59
C PHE A 106 8.41 -1.82 7.36
N GLU A 107 9.36 -1.61 8.26
CA GLU A 107 9.92 -2.67 9.11
C GLU A 107 8.89 -3.30 10.05
N GLU A 108 8.01 -2.47 10.64
CA GLU A 108 6.89 -2.93 11.46
C GLU A 108 5.92 -3.81 10.67
N SER A 109 5.61 -3.42 9.43
CA SER A 109 4.75 -4.19 8.54
C SER A 109 5.33 -5.57 8.22
N ILE A 110 6.63 -5.64 7.90
CA ILE A 110 7.34 -6.90 7.67
C ILE A 110 7.28 -7.78 8.92
N THR A 111 7.52 -7.21 10.10
CA THR A 111 7.48 -7.93 11.38
C THR A 111 6.08 -8.50 11.65
N LEU A 112 5.04 -7.70 11.44
CA LEU A 112 3.65 -8.12 11.60
C LEU A 112 3.28 -9.24 10.61
N MET A 113 3.68 -9.12 9.34
CA MET A 113 3.43 -10.16 8.35
C MET A 113 4.11 -11.49 8.71
N ASN A 114 5.37 -11.43 9.19
CA ASN A 114 6.11 -12.62 9.58
C ASN A 114 5.51 -13.30 10.84
N SER A 115 5.06 -12.51 11.82
CA SER A 115 4.39 -13.04 13.01
C SER A 115 3.08 -13.76 12.69
N ARG A 116 2.30 -13.27 11.70
CA ARG A 116 1.08 -13.95 11.23
C ARG A 116 1.38 -15.30 10.60
N LYS A 117 2.37 -15.37 9.70
CA LYS A 117 2.80 -16.63 9.08
C LYS A 117 3.19 -17.69 10.12
N LYS A 118 3.90 -17.30 11.18
CA LYS A 118 4.28 -18.21 12.29
C LYS A 118 3.05 -18.74 13.03
N LYS A 119 2.06 -17.88 13.28
CA LYS A 119 0.81 -18.28 13.95
C LYS A 119 -0.01 -19.25 13.10
N ASP A 120 -0.10 -19.01 11.80
CA ASP A 120 -0.82 -19.90 10.87
C ASP A 120 -0.13 -21.28 10.77
N GLN A 121 1.21 -21.30 10.76
CA GLN A 121 1.97 -22.55 10.81
C GLN A 121 1.73 -23.34 12.11
N HIS A 122 1.73 -22.69 13.28
CA HIS A 122 1.42 -23.36 14.55
C HIS A 122 -0.04 -23.84 14.63
N ALA A 123 -0.99 -23.12 14.01
CA ALA A 123 -2.38 -23.57 13.93
C ALA A 123 -2.55 -24.84 13.09
N HIS A 124 -1.77 -25.00 12.01
CA HIS A 124 -1.81 -26.21 11.17
C HIS A 124 -1.16 -27.44 11.82
N ILE A 125 -0.16 -27.26 12.69
CA ILE A 125 0.52 -28.38 13.36
C ILE A 125 -0.40 -29.00 14.45
N ASN A 126 -1.20 -28.18 15.14
CA ASN A 126 -2.05 -28.63 16.25
C ASN A 126 -3.34 -29.39 15.82
N VAL A 127 -3.60 -29.56 14.52
CA VAL A 127 -4.78 -30.29 14.03
C VAL A 127 -4.52 -31.79 13.87
N ASN A 128 -3.26 -32.24 13.93
CA ASN A 128 -2.90 -33.65 13.67
C ASN A 128 -2.67 -34.50 14.94
N ASP A 129 -2.83 -33.96 16.15
CA ASP A 129 -2.49 -34.67 17.39
C ASP A 129 -3.71 -35.20 18.19
N ASN A 130 -4.91 -35.23 17.60
CA ASN A 130 -6.12 -35.71 18.29
C ASN A 130 -6.72 -37.03 17.77
N ASP A 131 -6.03 -37.75 16.88
CA ASP A 131 -6.41 -39.11 16.49
C ASP A 131 -5.42 -40.13 17.05
N ASN A 132 -5.58 -40.48 18.34
CA ASN A 132 -5.11 -41.76 18.89
C ASN A 132 -5.91 -42.18 20.12
#